data_AF-A0ABC9PYC4-F1
#
_entry.id   AF-A0ABC9PYC4-F1
#
_cell.length_a   1.000
_cell.length_b   1.000
_cell.length_c   1.000
_cell.angle_alpha   90.00
_cell.angle_beta   90.00
_cell.angle_gamma   90.00
#
_symmetry.space_group_name_H-M   'P 1'
#
loop_
_entity.id
_entity.type
_entity.pdbx_description
1 polymer ?
#
loop_
_entity_poly.entity_id
_entity_poly.type
_entity_poly.pdbx_seq_one_letter_code
_entity_poly.pdbx_strand_id
1 'polypeptide(L)'
;MDEQQWTGQLDLTVFFDGNRSVSRDIFFEKALKVIRPVYLNQSTIPTFYIVNVGGGYLDGDRYRMNVNVEDNAKVTLTSQGATKIYKTPSNHVEQYQTFNLKDNAYLEYVADPIIAYENAKFYQHNTFNLNNSSSLFYTDILTPGYSKTGEAFKYQYMHLINEIYIEDELVTYDNLLLNPNKQSIKEIGYMEHYSHYGSAYFIHEDVNQKLIDSVYETISSYSNTFDCRVAISQLPTHGFAVRIFAYRTQIIEKILGTIQSYIAENIYDRKLDFLRKY
;
A
#
# COMPACT_ATOMS: atom_id res chain seq x y z
N MET A 1 -31.86 4.03 4.29
CA MET A 1 -30.40 4.14 4.38
C MET A 1 -30.02 5.03 3.22
N ASP A 2 -29.59 6.25 3.47
CA ASP A 2 -29.10 7.12 2.39
C ASP A 2 -27.89 6.43 1.76
N GLU A 3 -27.91 6.24 0.44
CA GLU A 3 -26.76 5.74 -0.31
C GLU A 3 -25.56 6.64 0.00
N GLN A 4 -24.50 6.05 0.55
CA GLN A 4 -23.27 6.79 0.83
C GLN A 4 -22.74 7.36 -0.49
N GLN A 5 -22.72 8.69 -0.61
CA GLN A 5 -22.33 9.35 -1.83
C GLN A 5 -20.80 9.33 -1.98
N TRP A 6 -20.29 8.44 -2.82
CA TRP A 6 -18.86 8.34 -3.10
C TRP A 6 -18.36 9.50 -3.98
N THR A 7 -17.26 10.13 -3.59
CA THR A 7 -16.49 11.09 -4.42
C THR A 7 -15.78 10.39 -5.58
N GLY A 8 -15.37 9.15 -5.39
CA GLY A 8 -14.78 8.32 -6.43
C GLY A 8 -14.95 6.84 -6.14
N GLN A 9 -15.24 6.08 -7.19
CA GLN A 9 -15.41 4.63 -7.12
C GLN A 9 -14.58 3.97 -8.21
N LEU A 10 -14.03 2.80 -7.90
CA LEU A 10 -13.29 1.98 -8.85
C LEU A 10 -13.54 0.50 -8.57
N ASP A 11 -13.96 -0.22 -9.60
CA ASP A 11 -14.05 -1.68 -9.63
C ASP A 11 -13.15 -2.19 -10.76
N LEU A 12 -12.26 -3.12 -10.44
CA LEU A 12 -11.33 -3.73 -11.38
C LEU A 12 -11.30 -5.24 -11.20
N THR A 13 -11.66 -5.97 -12.25
CA THR A 13 -11.48 -7.43 -12.31
C THR A 13 -10.37 -7.79 -13.29
N VAL A 14 -9.40 -8.58 -12.83
CA VAL A 14 -8.30 -9.14 -13.64
C VAL A 14 -8.43 -10.65 -13.67
N PHE A 15 -8.30 -11.25 -14.86
CA PHE A 15 -8.34 -12.70 -15.05
C PHE A 15 -7.18 -13.18 -15.93
N PHE A 16 -6.88 -14.48 -15.87
CA PHE A 16 -5.89 -15.12 -16.73
C PHE A 16 -6.54 -15.66 -18.01
N ASP A 17 -6.06 -15.23 -19.19
CA ASP A 17 -6.65 -15.62 -20.49
C ASP A 17 -6.09 -16.94 -21.07
N GLY A 18 -5.25 -17.65 -20.29
CA GLY A 18 -4.51 -18.83 -20.73
C GLY A 18 -3.06 -18.52 -21.14
N ASN A 19 -2.72 -17.25 -21.34
CA ASN A 19 -1.37 -16.81 -21.68
C ASN A 19 -0.87 -15.70 -20.74
N ARG A 20 -1.72 -14.73 -20.42
CA ARG A 20 -1.38 -13.60 -19.55
C ARG A 20 -2.57 -13.10 -18.74
N SER A 21 -2.31 -12.26 -17.76
CA SER A 21 -3.37 -11.60 -17.00
C SER A 21 -3.87 -10.36 -17.73
N VAL A 22 -5.19 -10.18 -17.82
CA VAL A 22 -5.86 -9.10 -18.55
C VAL A 22 -7.08 -8.60 -17.76
N SER A 23 -7.51 -7.35 -17.98
CA SER A 23 -8.74 -6.84 -17.37
C SER A 23 -9.98 -7.27 -18.13
N ARG A 24 -11.08 -7.57 -17.41
CA ARG A 24 -12.41 -7.84 -17.99
C ARG A 24 -13.42 -6.75 -17.66
N ASP A 25 -13.55 -6.44 -16.37
CA ASP A 25 -14.57 -5.54 -15.85
C ASP A 25 -13.87 -4.35 -15.18
N ILE A 26 -13.87 -3.21 -15.88
CA ILE A 26 -13.35 -1.96 -15.37
C ILE A 26 -14.51 -0.99 -15.26
N PHE A 27 -14.85 -0.62 -14.03
CA PHE A 27 -15.74 0.49 -13.75
C PHE A 27 -15.00 1.52 -12.91
N PHE A 28 -15.18 2.79 -13.25
CA PHE A 28 -14.77 3.88 -12.38
C PHE A 28 -15.67 5.08 -12.59
N GLU A 29 -15.85 5.87 -11.56
CA GLU A 29 -16.68 7.07 -11.60
C GLU A 29 -16.00 8.24 -10.89
N LYS A 30 -16.35 9.45 -11.35
CA LYS A 30 -15.95 10.72 -10.74
C LYS A 30 -14.42 10.85 -10.60
N ALA A 31 -13.91 11.02 -9.39
CA ALA A 31 -12.53 11.39 -9.13
C ALA A 31 -11.53 10.24 -9.27
N LEU A 32 -11.94 8.97 -9.15
CA LEU A 32 -11.06 7.82 -9.38
C LEU A 32 -11.05 7.42 -10.85
N LYS A 33 -9.86 7.09 -11.36
CA LYS A 33 -9.62 6.53 -12.69
C LYS A 33 -8.57 5.44 -12.60
N VAL A 34 -8.61 4.51 -13.54
CA VAL A 34 -7.50 3.58 -13.81
C VAL A 34 -7.03 3.78 -15.25
N ILE A 35 -5.72 3.90 -15.43
CA ILE A 35 -5.11 4.00 -16.75
C ILE A 35 -5.04 2.60 -17.38
N ARG A 36 -5.12 2.53 -18.71
CA ARG A 36 -4.85 1.31 -19.48
C ARG A 36 -3.56 0.63 -18.98
N PRO A 37 -3.58 -0.70 -18.75
CA PRO A 37 -2.43 -1.37 -18.16
C PRO A 37 -1.23 -1.35 -19.08
N VAL A 38 -0.04 -1.36 -18.47
CA VAL A 38 1.23 -1.53 -19.15
C VAL A 38 1.82 -2.87 -18.73
N TYR A 39 2.37 -3.61 -19.68
CA TYR A 39 3.09 -4.87 -19.42
C TYR A 39 4.58 -4.56 -19.45
N LEU A 40 5.20 -4.48 -18.27
CA LEU A 40 6.59 -4.08 -18.13
C LEU A 40 7.53 -5.25 -18.46
N ASN A 41 8.65 -4.97 -19.12
CA ASN A 41 9.70 -5.95 -19.40
C ASN A 41 9.18 -7.26 -20.04
N GLN A 42 8.20 -7.15 -20.95
CA GLN A 42 7.55 -8.29 -21.61
C GLN A 42 6.87 -9.28 -20.64
N SER A 43 6.60 -8.86 -19.40
CA SER A 43 5.86 -9.64 -18.41
C SER A 43 4.44 -9.93 -18.86
N THR A 44 3.89 -11.05 -18.39
CA THR A 44 2.47 -11.42 -18.52
C THR A 44 1.59 -10.80 -17.42
N ILE A 45 2.19 -10.06 -16.48
CA ILE A 45 1.52 -9.39 -15.37
C ILE A 45 1.27 -7.91 -15.76
N PRO A 46 0.01 -7.45 -15.85
CA PRO A 46 -0.31 -6.05 -16.11
C PRO A 46 0.00 -5.18 -14.89
N THR A 47 0.54 -3.99 -15.15
CA THR A 47 0.66 -2.90 -14.19
C THR A 47 -0.41 -1.85 -14.46
N PHE A 48 -1.28 -1.60 -13.48
CA PHE A 48 -2.28 -0.54 -13.52
C PHE A 48 -1.87 0.64 -12.65
N TYR A 49 -2.09 1.85 -13.17
CA TYR A 49 -1.91 3.10 -12.44
C TYR A 49 -3.28 3.63 -12.03
N ILE A 50 -3.51 3.70 -10.73
CA ILE A 50 -4.69 4.32 -10.11
C ILE A 50 -4.45 5.83 -9.99
N VAL A 51 -5.42 6.62 -10.41
CA VAL A 51 -5.32 8.08 -10.50
C VAL A 51 -6.49 8.71 -9.78
N ASN A 52 -6.20 9.72 -8.95
CA ASN A 52 -7.19 10.70 -8.53
C ASN A 52 -7.04 11.98 -9.35
N VAL A 53 -8.10 12.38 -10.05
CA VAL A 53 -8.08 13.52 -10.99
C VAL A 53 -8.11 14.88 -10.29
N GLY A 54 -8.47 14.94 -9.00
CA GLY A 54 -8.62 16.17 -8.21
C GLY A 54 -7.34 16.77 -7.63
N GLY A 55 -6.19 16.13 -7.81
CA GLY A 55 -4.89 16.61 -7.30
C GLY A 55 -4.66 16.37 -5.79
N GLY A 56 -5.67 15.85 -5.08
CA GLY A 56 -5.64 15.43 -3.68
C GLY A 56 -7.07 15.28 -3.14
N TYR A 57 -7.20 14.80 -1.91
CA TYR A 57 -8.48 14.52 -1.27
C TYR A 57 -8.88 15.72 -0.40
N LEU A 58 -10.17 16.09 -0.45
CA LEU A 58 -10.75 17.27 0.18
C LEU A 58 -11.73 16.89 1.30
N ASP A 59 -12.09 17.88 2.11
CA ASP A 59 -13.03 17.70 3.23
C ASP A 59 -14.33 17.03 2.82
N GLY A 60 -14.70 15.94 3.51
CA GLY A 60 -15.90 15.17 3.21
C GLY A 60 -15.75 14.16 2.08
N ASP A 61 -14.58 14.05 1.43
CA ASP A 61 -14.41 13.07 0.36
C ASP A 61 -14.53 11.64 0.85
N ARG A 62 -15.11 10.79 0.01
CA ARG A 62 -15.31 9.36 0.24
C ARG A 62 -14.88 8.57 -0.98
N TYR A 63 -13.96 7.62 -0.81
CA TYR A 63 -13.45 6.80 -1.91
C TYR A 63 -13.69 5.32 -1.64
N ARG A 64 -14.12 4.59 -2.69
CA ARG A 64 -14.25 3.14 -2.69
C ARG A 64 -13.40 2.56 -3.81
N MET A 65 -12.61 1.54 -3.50
CA MET A 65 -11.91 0.72 -4.48
C MET A 65 -12.20 -0.75 -4.21
N ASN A 66 -12.48 -1.51 -5.27
CA ASN A 66 -12.69 -2.94 -5.20
C ASN A 66 -11.95 -3.62 -6.33
N VAL A 67 -11.07 -4.56 -6.00
CA VAL A 67 -10.22 -5.26 -6.96
C VAL A 67 -10.43 -6.75 -6.80
N ASN A 68 -10.78 -7.41 -7.89
CA ASN A 68 -10.92 -8.86 -7.95
C ASN A 68 -9.81 -9.43 -8.85
N VAL A 69 -9.03 -10.34 -8.30
CA VAL A 69 -7.98 -11.07 -9.01
C VAL A 69 -8.43 -12.52 -9.07
N GLU A 70 -8.92 -12.93 -10.23
CA GLU A 70 -9.48 -14.26 -10.48
C GLU A 70 -8.39 -15.35 -10.50
N ASP A 71 -8.81 -16.61 -10.62
CA ASP A 71 -7.91 -17.76 -10.56
C ASP A 71 -6.72 -17.60 -11.52
N ASN A 72 -5.51 -17.86 -11.00
CA ASN A 72 -4.23 -17.78 -11.71
C ASN A 72 -3.87 -16.38 -12.23
N ALA A 73 -4.70 -15.37 -12.00
CA ALA A 73 -4.45 -14.02 -12.46
C ALA A 73 -3.45 -13.32 -11.54
N LYS A 74 -2.63 -12.47 -12.12
CA LYS A 74 -1.62 -11.70 -11.40
C LYS A 74 -1.73 -10.24 -11.81
N VAL A 75 -1.54 -9.31 -10.88
CA VAL A 75 -1.64 -7.88 -11.18
C VAL A 75 -0.71 -7.06 -10.29
N THR A 76 -0.07 -6.05 -10.87
CA THR A 76 0.56 -4.96 -10.12
C THR A 76 -0.33 -3.73 -10.17
N LEU A 77 -0.62 -3.16 -9.00
CA LEU A 77 -1.30 -1.88 -8.82
C LEU A 77 -0.32 -0.88 -8.22
N THR A 78 -0.37 0.35 -8.72
CA THR A 78 0.33 1.48 -8.12
C THR A 78 -0.46 2.76 -8.38
N SER A 79 -0.06 3.87 -7.77
CA SER A 79 -0.67 5.18 -8.01
C SER A 79 0.21 6.04 -8.91
N GLN A 80 -0.34 7.15 -9.43
CA GLN A 80 0.41 8.10 -10.27
C GLN A 80 1.19 9.14 -9.45
N GLY A 81 1.08 9.12 -8.14
CA GLY A 81 1.75 10.04 -7.23
C GLY A 81 1.15 10.02 -5.84
N ALA A 82 1.83 10.74 -4.95
CA ALA A 82 1.45 10.82 -3.54
C ALA A 82 -0.01 11.21 -3.31
N THR A 83 -0.67 10.48 -2.41
CA THR A 83 -2.02 10.79 -1.94
C THR A 83 -1.96 11.98 -0.99
N LYS A 84 -2.32 13.17 -1.50
CA LYS A 84 -2.35 14.40 -0.70
C LYS A 84 -3.72 14.54 -0.05
N ILE A 85 -3.75 14.63 1.28
CA ILE A 85 -4.97 14.94 2.02
C ILE A 85 -4.92 16.39 2.44
N TYR A 86 -5.81 17.22 1.90
CA TYR A 86 -5.87 18.64 2.27
C TYR A 86 -6.58 18.85 3.62
N LYS A 87 -6.57 20.09 4.11
CA LYS A 87 -7.26 20.46 5.36
C LYS A 87 -8.75 20.06 5.34
N THR A 88 -9.24 19.52 6.45
CA THR A 88 -10.62 19.00 6.57
C THR A 88 -11.36 19.71 7.72
N PRO A 89 -11.85 20.95 7.52
CA PRO A 89 -12.40 21.78 8.60
C PRO A 89 -13.68 21.21 9.21
N SER A 90 -14.58 20.62 8.42
CA SER A 90 -15.90 20.20 8.86
C SER A 90 -15.99 18.69 9.08
N ASN A 91 -15.44 17.87 8.18
CA ASN A 91 -15.50 16.42 8.22
C ASN A 91 -14.07 15.83 8.20
N HIS A 92 -13.92 14.62 7.69
CA HIS A 92 -12.68 13.92 7.37
C HIS A 92 -12.78 13.28 5.98
N VAL A 93 -11.66 12.75 5.49
CA VAL A 93 -11.61 11.93 4.28
C VAL A 93 -11.68 10.45 4.65
N GLU A 94 -12.46 9.66 3.93
CA GLU A 94 -12.46 8.19 4.06
C GLU A 94 -12.10 7.51 2.74
N GLN A 95 -11.31 6.44 2.85
CA GLN A 95 -11.00 5.53 1.77
C GLN A 95 -11.20 4.09 2.22
N TYR A 96 -11.99 3.36 1.45
CA TYR A 96 -12.24 1.93 1.65
C TYR A 96 -11.72 1.17 0.43
N GLN A 97 -10.86 0.18 0.66
CA GLN A 97 -10.29 -0.63 -0.40
C GLN A 97 -10.50 -2.11 -0.08
N THR A 98 -11.05 -2.86 -1.02
CA THR A 98 -11.26 -4.29 -0.90
C THR A 98 -10.53 -5.00 -2.02
N PHE A 99 -9.77 -6.03 -1.68
CA PHE A 99 -9.01 -6.83 -2.62
C PHE A 99 -9.37 -8.29 -2.42
N ASN A 100 -9.91 -8.95 -3.45
CA ASN A 100 -10.33 -10.34 -3.42
C ASN A 100 -9.42 -11.15 -4.35
N LEU A 101 -8.68 -12.10 -3.80
CA LEU A 101 -7.70 -12.90 -4.52
C LEU A 101 -8.13 -14.37 -4.51
N LYS A 102 -8.36 -14.92 -5.70
CA LYS A 102 -8.75 -16.31 -5.91
C LYS A 102 -7.54 -17.26 -5.99
N ASP A 103 -7.75 -18.51 -6.38
CA ASP A 103 -6.71 -19.54 -6.29
C ASP A 103 -5.52 -19.20 -7.19
N ASN A 104 -4.30 -19.32 -6.66
CA ASN A 104 -3.05 -18.97 -7.32
C ASN A 104 -2.98 -17.51 -7.83
N ALA A 105 -3.87 -16.63 -7.35
CA ALA A 105 -3.87 -15.23 -7.70
C ALA A 105 -2.72 -14.48 -7.01
N TYR A 106 -2.15 -13.48 -7.67
CA TYR A 106 -1.14 -12.60 -7.08
C TYR A 106 -1.53 -11.12 -7.22
N LEU A 107 -1.60 -10.42 -6.09
CA LEU A 107 -1.69 -8.96 -6.06
C LEU A 107 -0.40 -8.36 -5.55
N GLU A 108 0.15 -7.44 -6.32
CA GLU A 108 1.19 -6.53 -5.88
C GLU A 108 0.63 -5.11 -5.83
N TYR A 109 0.37 -4.56 -4.65
CA TYR A 109 -0.09 -3.17 -4.50
C TYR A 109 0.97 -2.29 -3.85
N VAL A 110 1.63 -1.48 -4.68
CA VAL A 110 2.68 -0.55 -4.26
C VAL A 110 2.14 0.87 -4.26
N ALA A 111 1.65 1.32 -3.10
CA ALA A 111 1.13 2.66 -2.94
C ALA A 111 2.24 3.73 -2.92
N ASP A 112 1.92 4.89 -3.48
CA ASP A 112 2.71 6.10 -3.27
C ASP A 112 2.51 6.66 -1.85
N PRO A 113 3.42 7.52 -1.39
CA PRO A 113 3.33 8.11 -0.05
C PRO A 113 2.05 8.91 0.21
N ILE A 114 1.54 8.83 1.43
CA ILE A 114 0.42 9.63 1.91
C ILE A 114 0.96 10.90 2.59
N ILE A 115 0.45 12.05 2.16
CA ILE A 115 0.84 13.39 2.65
C ILE A 115 -0.38 14.10 3.21
N ALA A 116 -0.55 14.05 4.53
CA ALA A 116 -1.60 14.79 5.23
C ALA A 116 -1.16 16.23 5.50
N TYR A 117 -1.94 17.20 5.01
CA TYR A 117 -1.69 18.61 5.23
C TYR A 117 -2.10 19.02 6.64
N GLU A 118 -1.62 20.18 7.07
CA GLU A 118 -2.06 20.84 8.28
C GLU A 118 -3.59 20.82 8.40
N ASN A 119 -4.07 20.38 9.56
CA ASN A 119 -5.48 20.18 9.89
C ASN A 119 -6.25 19.13 9.08
N ALA A 120 -5.58 18.21 8.39
CA ALA A 120 -6.22 17.07 7.72
C ALA A 120 -6.66 15.98 8.71
N LYS A 121 -7.78 15.31 8.41
CA LYS A 121 -8.30 14.12 9.08
C LYS A 121 -8.48 13.05 8.02
N PHE A 122 -7.81 11.91 8.17
CA PHE A 122 -7.81 10.85 7.17
C PHE A 122 -8.07 9.48 7.79
N TYR A 123 -8.99 8.73 7.19
CA TYR A 123 -9.29 7.33 7.50
C TYR A 123 -9.10 6.48 6.25
N GLN A 124 -8.33 5.40 6.37
CA GLN A 124 -8.17 4.37 5.35
C GLN A 124 -8.45 3.00 5.97
N HIS A 125 -9.21 2.17 5.25
CA HIS A 125 -9.45 0.79 5.62
C HIS A 125 -9.28 -0.10 4.40
N ASN A 126 -8.27 -0.96 4.47
CA ASN A 126 -7.98 -1.95 3.45
C ASN A 126 -8.34 -3.34 3.98
N THR A 127 -9.07 -4.08 3.17
CA THR A 127 -9.43 -5.47 3.43
C THR A 127 -8.90 -6.33 2.29
N PHE A 128 -8.04 -7.28 2.62
CA PHE A 128 -7.45 -8.25 1.69
C PHE A 128 -8.03 -9.62 2.00
N ASN A 129 -8.79 -10.19 1.07
CA ASN A 129 -9.39 -11.52 1.17
C ASN A 129 -8.64 -12.47 0.24
N LEU A 130 -7.90 -13.40 0.83
CA LEU A 130 -7.04 -14.35 0.12
C LEU A 130 -7.61 -15.77 0.23
N ASN A 131 -7.65 -16.49 -0.89
CA ASN A 131 -7.68 -17.95 -0.85
C ASN A 131 -6.31 -18.50 -0.41
N ASN A 132 -6.26 -19.75 0.06
CA ASN A 132 -5.07 -20.37 0.66
C ASN A 132 -3.84 -20.40 -0.27
N SER A 133 -4.06 -20.52 -1.58
CA SER A 133 -2.98 -20.54 -2.61
C SER A 133 -2.67 -19.15 -3.19
N SER A 134 -3.37 -18.11 -2.77
CA SER A 134 -3.18 -16.76 -3.28
C SER A 134 -2.05 -16.03 -2.56
N SER A 135 -1.52 -14.98 -3.19
CA SER A 135 -0.36 -14.26 -2.72
C SER A 135 -0.53 -12.75 -2.79
N LEU A 136 0.04 -12.04 -1.84
CA LEU A 136 -0.09 -10.60 -1.68
C LEU A 136 1.28 -9.98 -1.41
N PHE A 137 1.62 -8.91 -2.13
CA PHE A 137 2.63 -7.94 -1.72
C PHE A 137 1.98 -6.56 -1.62
N TYR A 138 1.96 -5.96 -0.44
CA TYR A 138 1.35 -4.66 -0.22
C TYR A 138 2.30 -3.73 0.52
N THR A 139 2.33 -2.44 0.14
CA THR A 139 3.17 -1.42 0.81
C THR A 139 2.43 -0.13 1.07
N ASP A 140 2.74 0.51 2.20
CA ASP A 140 2.27 1.86 2.56
C ASP A 140 3.44 2.74 3.04
N ILE A 141 3.37 4.03 2.74
CA ILE A 141 4.33 5.03 3.22
C ILE A 141 3.58 6.25 3.78
N LEU A 142 3.88 6.61 5.02
CA LEU A 142 3.40 7.80 5.69
C LEU A 142 4.51 8.84 5.81
N THR A 143 4.19 10.07 5.45
CA THR A 143 5.09 11.23 5.57
C THR A 143 4.77 12.03 6.84
N PRO A 144 5.64 12.97 7.28
CA PRO A 144 5.29 13.87 8.38
C PRO A 144 4.15 14.84 8.03
N GLY A 145 3.66 14.83 6.79
CA GLY A 145 2.68 15.76 6.30
C GLY A 145 3.27 17.06 5.78
N TYR A 146 2.39 18.02 5.50
CA TYR A 146 2.76 19.34 4.99
C TYR A 146 2.19 20.45 5.87
N SER A 147 3.04 21.39 6.28
CA SER A 147 2.66 22.64 6.97
C SER A 147 3.31 23.83 6.27
N LYS A 148 2.64 24.98 6.29
CA LYS A 148 3.23 26.24 5.81
C LYS A 148 4.47 26.64 6.59
N THR A 149 4.55 26.27 7.87
CA THR A 149 5.69 26.55 8.75
C THR A 149 6.83 25.55 8.59
N GLY A 150 6.63 24.47 7.81
CA GLY A 150 7.57 23.35 7.70
C GLY A 150 7.59 22.43 8.92
N GLU A 151 6.78 22.68 9.94
CA GLU A 151 6.67 21.80 11.09
C GLU A 151 5.97 20.48 10.73
N ALA A 152 6.58 19.37 11.16
CA ALA A 152 6.04 18.04 10.98
C ALA A 152 4.76 17.83 11.82
N PHE A 153 3.89 16.98 11.28
CA PHE A 153 2.74 16.39 11.98
C PHE A 153 1.70 17.39 12.48
N LYS A 154 1.33 18.34 11.61
CA LYS A 154 0.29 19.35 11.88
C LYS A 154 -1.11 18.92 11.43
N TYR A 155 -1.29 17.69 10.98
CA TYR A 155 -2.61 17.12 10.72
C TYR A 155 -3.34 16.79 12.04
N GLN A 156 -4.66 16.63 11.97
CA GLN A 156 -5.49 16.26 13.13
C GLN A 156 -5.35 14.78 13.46
N TYR A 157 -5.48 13.90 12.45
CA TYR A 157 -5.13 12.49 12.57
C TYR A 157 -4.94 11.82 11.19
N MET A 158 -4.18 10.74 11.19
CA MET A 158 -4.20 9.72 10.15
C MET A 158 -4.51 8.37 10.80
N HIS A 159 -5.52 7.67 10.29
CA HIS A 159 -5.97 6.39 10.78
C HIS A 159 -6.00 5.39 9.63
N LEU A 160 -5.13 4.38 9.68
CA LEU A 160 -4.99 3.37 8.65
C LEU A 160 -5.23 2.00 9.28
N ILE A 161 -6.15 1.23 8.69
CA ILE A 161 -6.45 -0.14 9.07
C ILE A 161 -6.16 -1.06 7.89
N ASN A 162 -5.42 -2.13 8.14
CA ASN A 162 -5.22 -3.22 7.20
C ASN A 162 -5.68 -4.53 7.84
N GLU A 163 -6.62 -5.20 7.19
CA GLU A 163 -7.10 -6.52 7.57
C GLU A 163 -6.75 -7.51 6.45
N ILE A 164 -6.02 -8.56 6.78
CA ILE A 164 -5.66 -9.62 5.84
C ILE A 164 -6.32 -10.91 6.33
N TYR A 165 -7.19 -11.46 5.50
CA TYR A 165 -7.91 -12.71 5.72
C TYR A 165 -7.37 -13.78 4.77
N ILE A 166 -7.19 -15.00 5.27
CA ILE A 166 -6.91 -16.20 4.45
C ILE A 166 -8.01 -17.22 4.76
N GLU A 167 -8.76 -17.67 3.75
CA GLU A 167 -9.91 -18.58 3.94
C GLU A 167 -10.89 -18.08 5.01
N ASP A 168 -11.26 -16.79 4.92
CA ASP A 168 -12.12 -16.05 5.87
C ASP A 168 -11.58 -15.92 7.31
N GLU A 169 -10.40 -16.44 7.61
CA GLU A 169 -9.73 -16.30 8.91
C GLU A 169 -8.82 -15.06 8.93
N LEU A 170 -9.00 -14.19 9.94
CA LEU A 170 -8.19 -12.98 10.10
C LEU A 170 -6.77 -13.33 10.56
N VAL A 171 -5.80 -13.23 9.65
CA VAL A 171 -4.39 -13.55 9.95
C VAL A 171 -3.55 -12.32 10.29
N THR A 172 -3.98 -11.12 9.91
CA THR A 172 -3.29 -9.87 10.25
C THR A 172 -4.27 -8.75 10.43
N TYR A 173 -4.17 -8.05 11.56
CA TYR A 173 -4.90 -6.83 11.87
C TYR A 173 -3.90 -5.75 12.27
N ASP A 174 -3.69 -4.77 11.39
CA ASP A 174 -2.83 -3.61 11.65
C ASP A 174 -3.70 -2.36 11.77
N ASN A 175 -3.66 -1.71 12.93
CA ASN A 175 -4.46 -0.52 13.21
C ASN A 175 -3.55 0.62 13.67
N LEU A 176 -3.17 1.48 12.73
CA LEU A 176 -2.28 2.59 12.96
C LEU A 176 -3.08 3.90 13.08
N LEU A 177 -3.07 4.49 14.28
CA LEU A 177 -3.64 5.81 14.52
C LEU A 177 -2.54 6.79 14.96
N LEU A 178 -2.25 7.77 14.11
CA LEU A 178 -1.40 8.91 14.45
C LEU A 178 -2.29 10.12 14.73
N ASN A 179 -2.37 10.54 15.99
CA ASN A 179 -3.13 11.71 16.41
C ASN A 179 -2.24 12.68 17.21
N PRO A 180 -1.57 13.65 16.54
CA PRO A 180 -0.63 14.58 17.18
C PRO A 180 -1.28 15.47 18.25
N ASN A 181 -2.61 15.65 18.22
CA ASN A 181 -3.34 16.46 19.19
C ASN A 181 -3.66 15.69 20.49
N LYS A 182 -3.62 14.36 20.45
CA LYS A 182 -3.87 13.50 21.61
C LYS A 182 -2.60 12.86 22.17
N GLN A 183 -1.57 12.70 21.36
CA GLN A 183 -0.38 11.91 21.68
C GLN A 183 0.89 12.63 21.22
N SER A 184 1.97 12.51 21.99
CA SER A 184 3.29 12.95 21.54
C SER A 184 3.89 11.90 20.61
N ILE A 185 3.49 11.98 19.35
CA ILE A 185 3.85 11.03 18.29
C ILE A 185 5.37 10.95 17.99
N LYS A 186 6.18 11.89 18.49
CA LYS A 186 7.64 11.88 18.31
C LYS A 186 8.37 11.05 19.37
N GLU A 187 7.67 10.60 20.40
CA GLU A 187 8.26 9.90 21.54
C GLU A 187 8.44 8.39 21.27
N ILE A 188 9.06 7.73 22.24
CA ILE A 188 9.19 6.27 22.31
C ILE A 188 7.81 5.59 22.17
N GLY A 189 7.76 4.50 21.39
CA GLY A 189 6.53 3.77 21.11
C GLY A 189 5.65 4.34 19.97
N TYR A 190 6.03 5.49 19.38
CA TYR A 190 5.44 6.01 18.15
C TYR A 190 6.53 6.12 17.06
N MET A 191 6.91 7.34 16.69
CA MET A 191 7.87 7.60 15.61
C MET A 191 9.32 7.66 16.08
N GLU A 192 9.60 7.71 17.39
CA GLU A 192 10.96 7.81 17.95
C GLU A 192 11.84 8.84 17.24
N HIS A 193 11.33 10.06 17.10
CA HIS A 193 11.92 11.20 16.39
C HIS A 193 12.00 11.10 14.85
N TYR A 194 11.80 9.92 14.25
CA TYR A 194 11.70 9.78 12.79
C TYR A 194 10.48 10.54 12.26
N SER A 195 10.54 10.93 10.99
CA SER A 195 9.48 11.71 10.35
C SER A 195 8.63 10.89 9.39
N HIS A 196 9.17 9.79 8.87
CA HIS A 196 8.50 8.93 7.90
C HIS A 196 8.40 7.50 8.41
N TYR A 197 7.31 6.85 8.02
CA TYR A 197 7.02 5.47 8.34
C TYR A 197 6.68 4.70 7.07
N GLY A 198 7.22 3.50 6.95
CA GLY A 198 6.94 2.58 5.85
C GLY A 198 6.51 1.23 6.40
N SER A 199 5.61 0.57 5.69
CA SER A 199 5.23 -0.80 5.99
C SER A 199 5.10 -1.62 4.71
N ALA A 200 5.36 -2.92 4.82
CA ALA A 200 5.02 -3.87 3.79
C ALA A 200 4.52 -5.18 4.39
N TYR A 201 3.70 -5.89 3.61
CA TYR A 201 3.18 -7.20 3.92
C TYR A 201 3.39 -8.10 2.72
N PHE A 202 3.96 -9.28 2.94
CA PHE A 202 4.08 -10.30 1.93
C PHE A 202 3.48 -11.61 2.43
N ILE A 203 2.52 -12.16 1.69
CA ILE A 203 1.91 -13.47 1.92
C ILE A 203 2.18 -14.31 0.67
N HIS A 204 2.77 -15.50 0.85
CA HIS A 204 3.03 -16.47 -0.21
C HIS A 204 3.40 -17.82 0.44
N GLU A 205 2.95 -18.95 -0.12
CA GLU A 205 3.16 -20.29 0.46
C GLU A 205 4.64 -20.62 0.75
N ASP A 206 5.55 -20.18 -0.13
CA ASP A 206 7.00 -20.36 0.04
C ASP A 206 7.64 -19.53 1.17
N VAL A 207 6.90 -18.62 1.82
CA VAL A 207 7.45 -17.82 2.91
C VAL A 207 7.76 -18.71 4.10
N ASN A 208 9.05 -18.77 4.42
CA ASN A 208 9.63 -19.43 5.58
C ASN A 208 10.78 -18.59 6.14
N GLN A 209 11.34 -18.99 7.28
CA GLN A 209 12.42 -18.24 7.94
C GLN A 209 13.63 -18.00 7.02
N LYS A 210 14.00 -18.96 6.16
CA LYS A 210 15.14 -18.81 5.25
C LYS A 210 14.88 -17.71 4.20
N LEU A 211 13.66 -17.63 3.67
CA LEU A 211 13.28 -16.54 2.76
C LEU A 211 13.32 -15.19 3.48
N ILE A 212 12.78 -15.13 4.70
CA ILE A 212 12.78 -13.93 5.53
C ILE A 212 14.20 -13.44 5.80
N ASP A 213 15.10 -14.36 6.18
CA ASP A 213 16.51 -14.05 6.42
C ASP A 213 17.18 -13.52 5.15
N SER A 214 16.92 -14.14 4.00
CA SER A 214 17.49 -13.70 2.72
C SER A 214 16.97 -12.31 2.31
N VAL A 215 15.67 -12.03 2.47
CA VAL A 215 15.11 -10.69 2.27
C VAL A 215 15.77 -9.69 3.22
N TYR A 216 15.93 -10.04 4.50
CA TYR A 216 16.58 -9.18 5.49
C TYR A 216 18.04 -8.87 5.11
N GLU A 217 18.80 -9.87 4.67
CA GLU A 217 20.17 -9.69 4.22
C GLU A 217 20.26 -8.64 3.10
N THR A 218 19.32 -8.65 2.15
CA THR A 218 19.30 -7.68 1.03
C THR A 218 19.10 -6.23 1.48
N ILE A 219 18.41 -5.99 2.60
CA ILE A 219 18.08 -4.65 3.10
C ILE A 219 18.88 -4.25 4.35
N SER A 220 19.59 -5.18 4.99
CA SER A 220 20.32 -4.95 6.25
C SER A 220 21.36 -3.83 6.15
N SER A 221 22.01 -3.68 4.99
CA SER A 221 23.03 -2.66 4.73
C SER A 221 22.48 -1.23 4.70
N TYR A 222 21.17 -1.04 4.50
CA TYR A 222 20.56 0.29 4.48
C TYR A 222 20.66 0.97 5.84
N SER A 223 20.50 0.24 6.94
CA SER A 223 20.63 0.77 8.31
C SER A 223 22.06 1.25 8.63
N ASN A 224 23.07 0.75 7.90
CA ASN A 224 24.45 1.21 8.02
C ASN A 224 24.75 2.44 7.16
N THR A 225 23.95 2.65 6.10
CA THR A 225 24.17 3.69 5.09
C THR A 225 23.31 4.93 5.34
N PHE A 226 22.11 4.74 5.86
CA PHE A 226 21.12 5.78 6.11
C PHE A 226 20.69 5.75 7.57
N ASP A 227 20.34 6.92 8.10
CA ASP A 227 19.66 7.01 9.39
C ASP A 227 18.21 6.54 9.22
N CYS A 228 18.05 5.22 9.35
CA CYS A 228 16.79 4.51 9.25
C CYS A 228 16.80 3.29 10.18
N ARG A 229 15.61 2.81 10.52
CA ARG A 229 15.42 1.53 11.20
C ARG A 229 14.54 0.66 10.33
N VAL A 230 14.92 -0.59 10.21
CA VAL A 230 14.19 -1.59 9.42
C VAL A 230 14.02 -2.84 10.27
N ALA A 231 12.82 -3.37 10.31
CA ALA A 231 12.52 -4.65 10.94
C ALA A 231 11.67 -5.50 9.99
N ILE A 232 11.91 -6.80 10.01
CA ILE A 232 11.08 -7.82 9.37
C ILE A 232 10.60 -8.81 10.44
N SER A 233 9.38 -9.28 10.34
CA SER A 233 8.82 -10.25 11.29
C SER A 233 7.87 -11.19 10.59
N GLN A 234 7.96 -12.48 10.91
CA GLN A 234 7.04 -13.48 10.40
C GLN A 234 5.63 -13.23 10.96
N LEU A 235 4.63 -13.37 10.10
CA LEU A 235 3.21 -13.33 10.47
C LEU A 235 2.75 -14.71 10.98
N PRO A 236 1.60 -14.84 11.66
CA PRO A 236 1.06 -16.15 12.06
C PRO A 236 0.50 -16.96 10.88
N THR A 237 1.20 -16.94 9.75
CA THR A 237 0.89 -17.60 8.47
C THR A 237 2.18 -17.66 7.61
N HIS A 238 2.08 -18.14 6.37
CA HIS A 238 3.14 -18.09 5.35
C HIS A 238 3.30 -16.66 4.83
N GLY A 239 3.78 -15.78 5.70
CA GLY A 239 3.97 -14.36 5.37
C GLY A 239 4.88 -13.63 6.35
N PHE A 240 5.26 -12.42 5.97
CA PHE A 240 6.02 -11.51 6.82
C PHE A 240 5.53 -10.06 6.69
N ALA A 241 5.77 -9.27 7.73
CA ALA A 241 5.60 -7.83 7.72
C ALA A 241 6.96 -7.13 7.84
N VAL A 242 7.08 -5.98 7.21
CA VAL A 242 8.26 -5.10 7.28
C VAL A 242 7.82 -3.75 7.83
N ARG A 243 8.60 -3.18 8.74
CA ARG A 243 8.40 -1.84 9.28
C ARG A 243 9.68 -1.02 9.11
N ILE A 244 9.52 0.22 8.67
CA ILE A 244 10.63 1.11 8.34
C ILE A 244 10.38 2.48 8.96
N PHE A 245 11.38 3.01 9.64
CA PHE A 245 11.45 4.42 10.03
C PHE A 245 12.60 5.11 9.31
N ALA A 246 12.37 6.33 8.83
CA ALA A 246 13.40 7.15 8.18
C ALA A 246 13.08 8.64 8.25
N TYR A 247 13.99 9.48 7.76
CA TYR A 247 13.79 10.93 7.65
C TYR A 247 13.42 11.40 6.23
N ARG A 248 13.44 10.49 5.25
CA ARG A 248 13.13 10.79 3.85
C ARG A 248 12.31 9.68 3.23
N THR A 249 11.29 10.08 2.49
CA THR A 249 10.45 9.18 1.71
C THR A 249 11.29 8.27 0.80
N GLN A 250 12.26 8.83 0.09
CA GLN A 250 13.08 8.10 -0.90
C GLN A 250 13.87 6.93 -0.30
N ILE A 251 14.25 7.02 0.99
CA ILE A 251 14.94 5.92 1.67
C ILE A 251 13.97 4.75 1.84
N ILE A 252 12.74 5.02 2.28
CA ILE A 252 11.69 4.01 2.44
C ILE A 252 11.33 3.40 1.08
N GLU A 253 11.15 4.22 0.05
CA GLU A 253 10.86 3.75 -1.31
C GLU A 253 11.97 2.84 -1.85
N LYS A 254 13.23 3.18 -1.60
CA LYS A 254 14.37 2.39 -2.05
C LYS A 254 14.45 1.03 -1.32
N ILE A 255 14.20 1.01 -0.02
CA ILE A 255 14.17 -0.24 0.76
C ILE A 255 13.01 -1.12 0.30
N LEU A 256 11.80 -0.57 0.24
CA LEU A 256 10.60 -1.30 -0.22
C LEU A 256 10.74 -1.79 -1.66
N GLY A 257 11.31 -0.97 -2.54
CA GLY A 257 11.62 -1.34 -3.92
C GLY A 257 12.63 -2.48 -4.01
N THR A 258 13.65 -2.51 -3.14
CA THR A 258 14.62 -3.63 -3.07
C THR A 258 13.91 -4.94 -2.69
N ILE A 259 13.02 -4.90 -1.69
CA ILE A 259 12.24 -6.07 -1.25
C ILE A 259 11.32 -6.53 -2.38
N GLN A 260 10.63 -5.61 -3.03
CA GLN A 260 9.75 -5.89 -4.16
C GLN A 260 10.51 -6.54 -5.31
N SER A 261 11.65 -5.98 -5.73
CA SER A 261 12.49 -6.55 -6.78
C SER A 261 12.98 -7.94 -6.42
N TYR A 262 13.42 -8.15 -5.18
CA TYR A 262 13.82 -9.48 -4.70
C TYR A 262 12.69 -10.50 -4.83
N ILE A 263 11.47 -10.17 -4.39
CA ILE A 263 10.29 -11.05 -4.50
C ILE A 263 9.96 -11.31 -5.97
N ALA A 264 9.92 -10.27 -6.79
CA ALA A 264 9.59 -10.40 -8.20
C ALA A 264 10.60 -11.30 -8.95
N GLU A 265 11.89 -11.16 -8.67
CA GLU A 265 12.94 -11.96 -9.31
C GLU A 265 12.96 -13.41 -8.80
N ASN A 266 12.90 -13.62 -7.48
CA ASN A 266 13.11 -14.96 -6.90
C ASN A 266 11.84 -15.83 -6.87
N ILE A 267 10.66 -15.22 -6.84
CA ILE A 267 9.37 -15.95 -6.75
C ILE A 267 8.62 -15.93 -8.08
N TYR A 268 8.71 -14.84 -8.84
CA TYR A 268 7.92 -14.65 -10.05
C TYR A 268 8.73 -14.61 -11.35
N ASP A 269 10.06 -14.83 -11.30
CA ASP A 269 11.00 -14.74 -12.44
C ASP A 269 10.76 -13.47 -13.28
N ARG A 270 10.49 -12.36 -12.58
CA ARG A 270 10.09 -11.08 -13.17
C ARG A 270 11.07 -10.00 -12.76
N LYS A 271 11.79 -9.47 -13.74
CA LYS A 271 12.68 -8.32 -13.54
C LYS A 271 11.88 -7.02 -13.41
N LEU A 272 12.01 -6.33 -12.28
CA LEU A 272 11.47 -5.00 -12.06
C LEU A 272 12.60 -3.98 -12.11
N ASP A 273 12.74 -3.28 -13.23
CA ASP A 273 13.80 -2.27 -13.37
C ASP A 273 13.42 -0.93 -12.74
N PHE A 274 12.14 -0.54 -12.74
CA PHE A 274 11.60 0.56 -11.93
C PHE A 274 10.07 0.64 -12.16
N LEU A 275 9.25 0.52 -11.11
CA LEU A 275 7.80 0.75 -11.20
C LEU A 275 7.40 2.21 -10.96
N ARG A 276 8.27 2.97 -10.26
CA ARG A 276 8.02 4.35 -9.86
C ARG A 276 8.57 5.34 -10.90
N LYS A 277 7.86 6.44 -11.09
CA LYS A 277 8.38 7.60 -11.82
C LYS A 277 9.42 8.27 -10.93
N TYR A 278 10.49 8.77 -11.55
CA TYR A 278 11.66 9.47 -11.00
C TYR A 278 12.88 8.60 -10.69
#